data_AF-A0A4P9X1G9-F1
#
_entry.id   AF-A0A4P9X1G9-F1
#
_cell.length_a   1.000
_cell.length_b   1.000
_cell.length_c   1.000
_cell.angle_alpha   90.00
_cell.angle_beta   90.00
_cell.angle_gamma   90.00
#
_symmetry.space_group_name_H-M   'P 1'
#
loop_
_entity.id
_entity.type
_entity.pdbx_description
1 polymer ?
#
loop_
_entity_poly.entity_id
_entity_poly.type
_entity_poly.pdbx_seq_one_letter_code
_entity_poly.pdbx_strand_id
1 'polypeptide(L)'
;MSAPVDAAQDALADPSVCTDLGFFKRVLRLSRQLDDNLIPRLNALTTRAPDRHESCEAFLAQLAQSYAARNHLIQRCLHRADADLAQASSSASPSSSSSSSSSSSSRPPSSSSSDDPRMIQYRRRQIHMESEVEGIIRQRTADVFHARCRTPVVPPAFWDPPSP
;
A
#
# COMPACT_ATOMS: atom_id res chain seq x y z
N MET A 1 18.82 -12.21 -13.40
CA MET A 1 18.83 -12.08 -11.92
C MET A 1 17.61 -11.25 -11.53
N SER A 2 16.46 -11.87 -11.28
CA SER A 2 15.15 -11.19 -11.12
C SER A 2 14.51 -11.38 -9.73
N ALA A 3 15.22 -12.02 -8.79
CA ALA A 3 14.66 -12.51 -7.52
C ALA A 3 14.09 -11.48 -6.50
N PRO A 4 14.54 -10.21 -6.40
CA PRO A 4 14.06 -9.34 -5.32
C PRO A 4 12.64 -8.77 -5.55
N VAL A 5 12.15 -8.76 -6.79
CA VAL A 5 10.83 -8.21 -7.13
C VAL A 5 9.73 -9.24 -6.86
N ASP A 6 9.97 -10.51 -7.18
CA ASP A 6 9.02 -11.61 -6.96
C ASP A 6 8.74 -11.83 -5.47
N ALA A 7 9.78 -11.80 -4.63
CA ALA A 7 9.63 -11.92 -3.18
C ALA A 7 8.81 -10.79 -2.54
N ALA A 8 8.87 -9.58 -3.11
CA ALA A 8 8.04 -8.46 -2.67
C ALA A 8 6.57 -8.65 -3.10
N GLN A 9 6.33 -9.21 -4.29
CA GLN A 9 4.99 -9.52 -4.80
C GLN A 9 4.31 -10.66 -4.03
N ASP A 10 5.05 -11.69 -3.62
CA ASP A 10 4.50 -12.74 -2.76
C ASP A 10 4.17 -12.22 -1.36
N ALA A 11 5.02 -11.35 -0.79
CA ALA A 11 4.76 -10.71 0.49
C ALA A 11 3.58 -9.72 0.45
N LEU A 12 3.27 -9.15 -0.73
CA LEU A 12 2.09 -8.32 -0.97
C LEU A 12 0.79 -9.15 -0.88
N ALA A 13 0.82 -10.45 -1.15
CA ALA A 13 -0.36 -11.31 -1.09
C ALA A 13 -0.68 -11.83 0.33
N ASP A 14 0.30 -11.80 1.26
CA ASP A 14 0.16 -12.37 2.59
C ASP A 14 -0.92 -11.65 3.43
N PRO A 15 -1.95 -12.35 3.95
CA PRO A 15 -3.00 -11.75 4.77
C PRO A 15 -2.49 -11.19 6.11
N SER A 16 -1.37 -11.68 6.63
CA SER A 16 -0.76 -11.22 7.89
C SER A 16 -0.10 -9.83 7.76
N VAL A 17 0.12 -9.36 6.54
CA VAL A 17 0.79 -8.07 6.30
C VAL A 17 0.02 -6.90 6.89
N CYS A 18 -1.32 -6.98 6.94
CA CYS A 18 -2.13 -5.89 7.50
C CYS A 18 -2.27 -5.96 9.02
N THR A 19 -1.91 -7.08 9.65
CA THR A 19 -1.98 -7.25 11.11
C THR A 19 -0.66 -6.90 11.79
N ASP A 20 0.47 -7.22 11.17
CA ASP A 20 1.82 -6.86 11.65
C ASP A 20 2.31 -5.56 10.99
N LEU A 21 2.25 -4.44 11.72
CA LEU A 21 2.72 -3.14 11.24
C LEU A 21 4.22 -3.14 10.89
N GLY A 22 5.03 -3.93 11.59
CA GLY A 22 6.45 -4.07 11.30
C GLY A 22 6.66 -4.76 9.95
N PHE A 23 5.91 -5.83 9.69
CA PHE A 23 5.95 -6.52 8.39
C PHE A 23 5.45 -5.64 7.25
N PHE A 24 4.31 -4.96 7.43
CA PHE A 24 3.80 -3.95 6.50
C PHE A 24 4.86 -2.93 6.08
N LYS A 25 5.53 -2.31 7.06
CA LYS A 25 6.58 -1.30 6.79
C LYS A 25 7.79 -1.89 6.07
N ARG A 26 8.16 -3.15 6.35
CA ARG A 26 9.22 -3.86 5.60
C ARG A 26 8.82 -4.08 4.15
N VAL A 27 7.61 -4.54 3.88
CA VAL A 27 7.10 -4.74 2.51
C VAL A 27 7.06 -3.43 1.72
N LEU A 28 6.58 -2.34 2.33
CA LEU A 28 6.60 -1.02 1.70
C LEU A 28 8.02 -0.53 1.41
N ARG A 29 8.96 -0.71 2.35
CA ARG A 29 10.36 -0.34 2.13
C ARG A 29 11.02 -1.14 0.99
N LEU A 30 10.78 -2.45 0.94
CA LEU A 30 11.32 -3.31 -0.12
C LEU A 30 10.75 -2.93 -1.49
N SER A 31 9.44 -2.69 -1.57
CA SER A 31 8.80 -2.27 -2.82
C SER A 31 9.23 -0.87 -3.29
N ARG A 32 9.70 0.00 -2.39
CA ARG A 32 10.27 1.33 -2.70
C ARG A 32 11.74 1.31 -3.16
N GLN A 33 12.38 0.14 -3.25
CA GLN A 33 13.77 0.06 -3.78
C GLN A 33 13.92 0.55 -5.23
N LEU A 34 12.84 0.49 -6.01
CA LEU A 34 12.81 1.08 -7.35
C LEU A 34 12.94 2.60 -7.30
N ASP A 35 12.34 3.25 -6.31
CA ASP A 35 12.39 4.69 -6.09
C ASP A 35 13.79 5.14 -5.59
N ASP A 36 14.44 4.36 -4.72
CA ASP A 36 15.80 4.64 -4.23
C ASP A 36 16.83 4.75 -5.37
N ASN A 37 16.58 4.02 -6.47
CA ASN A 37 17.44 3.99 -7.65
C ASN A 37 16.90 4.85 -8.81
N LEU A 38 15.89 5.70 -8.57
CA LEU A 38 15.24 6.51 -9.59
C LEU A 38 16.24 7.41 -10.34
N ILE A 39 16.96 8.26 -9.61
CA ILE A 39 17.92 9.21 -10.19
C ILE A 39 19.03 8.50 -10.98
N PRO A 40 19.77 7.53 -10.43
CA PRO A 40 20.84 6.87 -11.18
C PRO A 40 20.30 6.12 -12.41
N ARG A 41 19.12 5.49 -12.34
CA ARG A 41 18.49 4.86 -13.52
C ARG A 41 18.12 5.89 -14.57
N LEU A 42 17.45 6.99 -14.20
CA LEU A 42 17.12 8.05 -15.15
C LEU A 42 18.35 8.71 -15.77
N ASN A 43 19.41 8.92 -15.00
CA ASN A 43 20.69 9.42 -15.54
C ASN A 43 21.30 8.45 -16.56
N ALA A 44 21.24 7.14 -16.31
CA ALA A 44 21.71 6.14 -17.26
C ALA A 44 20.86 6.12 -18.55
N LEU A 45 19.53 6.18 -18.42
CA LEU A 45 18.62 6.23 -19.56
C LEU A 45 18.81 7.50 -20.41
N THR A 46 19.04 8.65 -19.77
CA THR A 46 19.19 9.93 -20.47
C THR A 46 20.55 10.11 -21.14
N THR A 47 21.59 9.37 -20.71
CA THR A 47 22.95 9.51 -21.25
C THR A 47 23.39 8.36 -22.17
N ARG A 48 22.85 7.14 -22.00
CA ARG A 48 23.33 5.94 -22.71
C ARG A 48 22.30 5.32 -23.64
N ALA A 49 21.01 5.63 -23.50
CA ALA A 49 19.99 5.02 -24.33
C ALA A 49 19.98 5.66 -25.74
N PRO A 50 19.94 4.85 -26.81
CA PRO A 50 19.80 5.35 -28.18
C PRO A 50 18.43 6.03 -28.37
N ASP A 51 17.38 5.50 -27.75
CA ASP A 51 16.05 6.11 -27.69
C ASP A 51 15.66 6.43 -26.24
N ARG A 52 15.82 7.71 -25.90
CA ARG A 52 15.48 8.24 -24.56
C ARG A 52 13.98 8.15 -24.29
N HIS A 53 13.13 8.31 -25.30
CA HIS A 53 11.68 8.36 -25.12
C HIS A 53 11.15 6.99 -24.71
N GLU A 54 11.41 5.97 -25.53
CA GLU A 54 10.97 4.59 -25.28
C GLU A 54 11.52 4.06 -23.95
N SER A 55 12.77 4.38 -23.65
CA SER A 55 13.41 3.95 -22.39
C SER A 55 12.75 4.59 -21.15
N CYS A 56 12.42 5.87 -21.24
CA CYS A 56 11.70 6.57 -20.18
C CYS A 56 10.29 6.00 -20.02
N GLU A 57 9.56 5.77 -21.11
CA GLU A 57 8.21 5.21 -21.10
C GLU A 57 8.18 3.80 -20.48
N ALA A 58 9.11 2.93 -20.86
CA ALA A 58 9.24 1.60 -20.27
C ALA A 58 9.53 1.66 -18.76
N PHE A 59 10.38 2.60 -18.32
CA PHE A 59 10.66 2.80 -16.90
C PHE A 59 9.48 3.40 -16.13
N LEU A 60 8.72 4.31 -16.76
CA LEU A 60 7.50 4.87 -16.20
C LEU A 60 6.46 3.77 -15.96
N ALA A 61 6.29 2.84 -16.90
CA ALA A 61 5.40 1.70 -16.74
C ALA A 61 5.79 0.82 -15.53
N GLN A 62 7.09 0.58 -15.31
CA GLN A 62 7.59 -0.14 -14.13
C GLN A 62 7.25 0.60 -12.83
N LEU A 63 7.43 1.93 -12.80
CA LEU A 63 7.06 2.77 -11.65
C LEU A 63 5.54 2.74 -11.40
N ALA A 64 4.72 2.85 -12.45
CA ALA A 64 3.26 2.77 -12.37
C ALA A 64 2.82 1.50 -11.67
N GLN A 65 3.36 0.35 -12.12
CA GLN A 65 3.01 -0.95 -11.58
C GLN A 65 3.40 -1.05 -10.10
N SER A 66 4.58 -0.55 -9.74
CA SER A 66 5.02 -0.53 -8.34
C SER A 66 4.11 0.36 -7.48
N TYR A 67 3.78 1.56 -7.93
CA TYR A 67 2.85 2.47 -7.24
C TYR A 67 1.46 1.85 -7.08
N ALA A 68 0.92 1.22 -8.12
CA ALA A 68 -0.37 0.55 -8.08
C ALA A 68 -0.39 -0.59 -7.05
N ALA A 69 0.65 -1.43 -7.03
CA ALA A 69 0.78 -2.53 -6.08
C ALA A 69 0.85 -2.03 -4.62
N ARG A 70 1.65 -1.00 -4.35
CA ARG A 70 1.76 -0.39 -3.01
C ARG A 70 0.47 0.28 -2.58
N ASN A 71 -0.18 1.03 -3.47
CA ASN A 71 -1.45 1.68 -3.15
C ASN A 71 -2.54 0.65 -2.85
N HIS A 72 -2.63 -0.42 -3.65
CA HIS A 72 -3.55 -1.52 -3.39
C HIS A 72 -3.31 -2.17 -2.02
N LEU A 73 -2.04 -2.39 -1.63
CA LEU A 73 -1.69 -2.89 -0.30
C LEU A 73 -2.16 -1.95 0.82
N ILE A 74 -1.83 -0.65 0.70
CA ILE A 74 -2.19 0.37 1.70
C ILE A 74 -3.72 0.41 1.86
N GLN A 75 -4.47 0.49 0.76
CA GLN A 75 -5.94 0.55 0.78
C GLN A 75 -6.55 -0.72 1.37
N ARG A 76 -6.04 -1.89 0.98
CA ARG A 76 -6.48 -3.17 1.56
C ARG A 76 -6.29 -3.19 3.09
N CYS A 77 -5.15 -2.71 3.58
CA CYS A 77 -4.88 -2.67 5.01
C CYS A 77 -5.70 -1.59 5.74
N LEU A 78 -6.02 -0.47 5.10
CA LEU A 78 -6.97 0.52 5.64
C LEU A 78 -8.37 -0.09 5.78
N HIS A 79 -8.91 -0.70 4.73
CA HIS A 79 -10.21 -1.37 4.77
C HIS A 79 -10.27 -2.44 5.84
N ARG A 80 -9.19 -3.22 6.00
CA ARG A 80 -9.12 -4.22 7.07
C ARG A 80 -9.18 -3.57 8.45
N ALA A 81 -8.38 -2.53 8.68
CA ALA A 81 -8.37 -1.83 9.96
C ALA A 81 -9.73 -1.17 10.28
N ASP A 82 -10.42 -0.64 9.25
CA ASP A 82 -11.79 -0.10 9.39
C ASP A 82 -12.80 -1.19 9.77
N ALA A 83 -12.73 -2.35 9.12
CA ALA A 83 -13.56 -3.50 9.44
C ALA A 83 -13.32 -4.01 10.88
N ASP A 84 -12.06 -4.09 11.29
CA ASP A 84 -11.67 -4.51 12.65
C ASP A 84 -12.21 -3.52 13.71
N LEU A 85 -12.17 -2.19 13.44
CA LEU A 85 -12.75 -1.18 14.34
C LEU A 85 -14.28 -1.26 14.42
N ALA A 86 -14.94 -1.46 13.28
CA ALA A 86 -16.39 -1.61 13.25
C ALA A 86 -16.84 -2.83 14.09
N GLN A 87 -16.12 -3.94 13.96
CA GLN A 87 -16.37 -5.15 14.76
C GLN A 87 -16.15 -4.90 16.26
N ALA A 88 -15.02 -4.29 16.64
CA ALA A 88 -14.72 -3.99 18.04
C ALA A 88 -15.72 -3.02 18.69
N SER A 89 -16.27 -2.07 17.93
CA SER A 89 -17.30 -1.15 18.42
C SER A 89 -18.67 -1.83 18.62
N SER A 90 -19.01 -2.79 17.74
CA SER A 90 -20.28 -3.53 17.80
C SER A 90 -20.35 -4.49 19.00
N SER A 91 -19.22 -5.03 19.44
CA SER A 91 -19.13 -5.93 20.60
C SER A 91 -19.05 -5.18 21.94
N ALA A 92 -18.73 -3.88 21.92
CA ALA A 92 -18.63 -3.03 23.11
C ALA A 92 -19.94 -2.32 23.50
N SER A 93 -21.02 -2.50 22.73
CA SER A 93 -22.34 -1.94 23.09
C SER A 93 -22.89 -2.65 24.33
N PRO A 94 -23.18 -1.93 25.44
CA PRO A 94 -23.78 -2.53 26.62
C PRO A 94 -25.24 -2.85 26.29
N SER A 95 -25.56 -4.15 26.19
CA SER A 95 -26.93 -4.64 26.16
C SER A 95 -27.63 -4.31 27.48
N SER A 96 -28.08 -3.08 27.65
CA SER A 96 -29.09 -2.74 28.65
C SER A 96 -30.45 -3.21 28.13
N SER A 97 -30.79 -4.48 28.41
CA SER A 97 -32.10 -4.98 28.88
C SER A 97 -32.33 -6.46 28.52
N SER A 98 -32.25 -7.29 29.58
CA SER A 98 -33.11 -8.45 29.93
C SER A 98 -33.41 -9.60 28.95
N SER A 99 -33.23 -10.80 29.52
CA SER A 99 -33.95 -12.08 29.33
C SER A 99 -33.60 -13.01 28.15
N SER A 100 -32.83 -14.04 28.49
CA SER A 100 -33.08 -15.48 28.24
C SER A 100 -33.64 -15.91 26.87
N SER A 101 -32.85 -16.70 26.13
CA SER A 101 -33.11 -18.13 25.84
C SER A 101 -32.13 -18.66 24.80
N SER A 102 -31.68 -19.88 25.05
CA SER A 102 -30.83 -20.75 24.24
C SER A 102 -31.24 -20.87 22.76
N SER A 103 -30.26 -20.80 21.85
CA SER A 103 -30.17 -21.72 20.71
C SER A 103 -28.73 -21.77 20.19
N SER A 104 -28.19 -22.97 20.22
CA SER A 104 -26.99 -23.41 19.52
C SER A 104 -27.01 -22.97 18.05
N SER A 105 -26.06 -22.14 17.66
CA SER A 105 -25.67 -21.96 16.25
C SER A 105 -24.17 -21.83 16.23
N SER A 106 -23.53 -22.90 15.79
CA SER A 106 -22.10 -23.03 15.55
C SER A 106 -21.68 -22.00 14.49
N ARG A 107 -21.39 -20.78 14.93
CA ARG A 107 -20.64 -19.82 14.12
C ARG A 107 -19.19 -20.33 14.06
N PRO A 108 -18.55 -20.34 12.88
CA PRO A 108 -17.13 -20.66 12.80
C PRO A 108 -16.36 -19.63 13.65
N PRO A 109 -15.23 -20.01 14.25
CA PRO A 109 -14.37 -19.05 14.93
C PRO A 109 -13.83 -18.07 13.89
N SER A 110 -14.54 -16.96 13.68
CA SER A 110 -13.98 -15.78 13.03
C SER A 110 -12.75 -15.43 13.85
N SER A 111 -11.58 -15.52 13.22
CA SER A 111 -10.26 -15.25 13.80
C SER A 111 -10.32 -14.01 14.69
N SER A 112 -10.53 -14.27 15.98
CA SER A 112 -10.66 -13.29 17.03
C SER A 112 -9.26 -12.78 17.31
N SER A 113 -8.78 -11.87 16.48
CA SER A 113 -7.83 -10.88 16.96
C SER A 113 -8.60 -10.03 17.95
N SER A 114 -8.60 -10.46 19.22
CA SER A 114 -8.96 -9.65 20.39
C SER A 114 -7.91 -8.55 20.59
N ASP A 115 -7.62 -7.83 19.50
CA ASP A 115 -6.77 -6.66 19.49
C ASP A 115 -7.51 -5.56 20.24
N ASP A 116 -6.82 -4.91 21.17
CA ASP A 116 -7.31 -3.72 21.85
C ASP A 116 -7.76 -2.69 20.78
N PRO A 117 -9.00 -2.15 20.83
CA PRO A 117 -9.45 -1.14 19.88
C PRO A 117 -8.49 0.05 19.75
N ARG A 118 -7.73 0.39 20.81
CA ARG A 118 -6.68 1.41 20.76
C ARG A 118 -5.53 1.01 19.84
N MET A 119 -5.13 -0.26 19.86
CA MET A 119 -4.09 -0.79 18.98
C MET A 119 -4.55 -0.80 17.52
N ILE A 120 -5.81 -1.15 17.26
CA ILE A 120 -6.40 -1.10 15.93
C ILE A 120 -6.42 0.35 15.40
N GLN A 121 -6.83 1.33 16.23
CA GLN A 121 -6.79 2.75 15.86
C GLN A 121 -5.38 3.25 15.57
N TYR A 122 -4.40 2.86 16.41
CA TYR A 122 -3.00 3.20 16.19
C TYR A 122 -2.49 2.65 14.85
N ARG A 123 -2.76 1.37 14.56
CA ARG A 123 -2.41 0.72 13.30
C ARG A 123 -3.03 1.44 12.11
N ARG A 124 -4.33 1.72 12.15
CA ARG A 124 -5.05 2.49 11.12
C ARG A 124 -4.38 3.84 10.86
N ARG A 125 -4.07 4.60 11.91
CA ARG A 125 -3.38 5.89 11.79
C ARG A 125 -2.02 5.73 11.11
N GLN A 126 -1.24 4.73 11.51
CA GLN A 126 0.07 4.47 10.90
C GLN A 126 -0.04 4.13 9.41
N ILE A 127 -1.02 3.33 9.01
CA ILE A 127 -1.26 3.00 7.60
C ILE A 127 -1.69 4.27 6.82
N HIS A 128 -2.52 5.13 7.41
CA HIS A 128 -2.91 6.40 6.78
C HIS A 128 -1.70 7.31 6.53
N MET A 129 -0.78 7.42 7.50
CA MET A 129 0.47 8.16 7.31
C MET A 129 1.30 7.58 6.16
N GLU A 130 1.34 6.26 6.00
CA GLU A 130 2.04 5.65 4.86
C GLU A 130 1.36 5.94 3.52
N SER A 131 0.04 6.13 3.49
CA SER A 131 -0.69 6.61 2.30
C SER A 131 -0.28 8.04 1.92
N GLU A 132 -0.13 8.93 2.90
CA GLU A 132 0.34 10.30 2.67
C GLU A 132 1.80 10.32 2.19
N VAL A 133 2.66 9.51 2.81
CA VAL A 133 4.05 9.31 2.37
C VAL A 133 4.10 8.82 0.93
N GLU A 134 3.22 7.90 0.54
CA GLU A 134 3.14 7.40 -0.83
C GLU A 134 2.78 8.52 -1.82
N GLY A 135 1.86 9.41 -1.45
CA GLY A 135 1.55 10.61 -2.24
C GLY A 135 2.76 11.53 -2.42
N ILE A 136 3.53 11.77 -1.35
CA ILE A 136 4.75 12.60 -1.42
C ILE A 136 5.81 11.95 -2.31
N ILE A 137 6.04 10.64 -2.20
CA ILE A 137 7.00 9.90 -3.02
C ILE A 137 6.59 10.01 -4.49
N ARG A 138 5.31 9.77 -4.80
CA ARG A 138 4.77 9.88 -6.16
C ARG A 138 4.99 11.26 -6.75
N GLN A 139 4.67 12.33 -6.00
CA GLN A 139 4.89 13.70 -6.46
C GLN A 139 6.37 13.98 -6.76
N ARG A 140 7.28 13.61 -5.84
CA ARG A 140 8.71 13.83 -6.05
C ARG A 140 9.26 13.05 -7.23
N THR A 141 8.80 11.82 -7.42
CA THR A 141 9.16 11.03 -8.59
C THR A 141 8.68 11.69 -9.88
N ALA A 142 7.48 12.28 -9.87
CA ALA A 142 6.96 13.05 -11.01
C ALA A 142 7.89 14.20 -11.40
N ASP A 143 8.27 15.02 -10.42
CA ASP A 143 9.12 16.18 -10.65
C ASP A 143 10.48 15.76 -11.26
N VAL A 144 11.09 14.71 -10.72
CA VAL A 144 12.35 14.17 -11.22
C VAL A 144 12.18 13.57 -12.61
N PHE A 145 11.11 12.82 -12.85
CA PHE A 145 10.85 12.20 -14.14
C PHE A 145 10.63 13.26 -15.23
N HIS A 146 9.80 14.28 -14.96
CA HIS A 146 9.58 15.40 -15.87
C HIS A 146 10.89 16.15 -16.19
N ALA A 147 11.72 16.42 -15.18
CA ALA A 147 13.00 17.11 -15.37
C ALA A 147 13.99 16.32 -16.25
N ARG A 148 13.98 14.99 -16.17
CA ARG A 148 14.97 14.12 -16.84
C ARG A 148 14.50 13.60 -18.19
N CYS A 149 13.25 13.15 -18.29
CA CYS A 149 12.72 12.54 -19.51
C CYS A 149 12.19 13.56 -20.52
N ARG A 150 11.88 14.80 -20.09
CA ARG A 150 11.41 15.91 -20.93
C ARG A 150 10.20 15.56 -21.81
N THR A 151 9.42 14.56 -21.42
CA THR A 151 8.29 14.03 -22.17
C THR A 151 6.96 14.53 -21.62
N PRO A 152 5.97 14.86 -22.49
CA PRO A 152 4.60 15.13 -22.08
C PRO A 152 3.78 13.86 -21.76
N VAL A 153 4.36 12.66 -21.91
CA VAL A 153 3.67 11.36 -21.78
C VAL A 153 3.66 10.85 -20.34
N VAL A 154 3.32 11.71 -19.38
CA VAL A 154 2.80 11.17 -18.13
C VAL A 154 1.35 11.62 -18.02
N PRO A 155 0.39 10.71 -18.24
CA PRO A 155 -1.01 11.03 -18.05
C PRO A 155 -1.20 11.61 -16.64
N PRO A 156 -1.94 12.71 -16.44
CA PRO A 156 -2.23 13.24 -15.11
C PRO A 156 -2.75 12.15 -14.16
N ALA A 157 -3.58 11.25 -14.68
CA ALA A 157 -4.10 10.07 -13.99
C ALA A 157 -3.03 9.09 -13.45
N PHE A 158 -1.78 9.14 -13.93
CA PHE A 158 -0.67 8.38 -13.36
C PHE A 158 -0.26 8.98 -12.00
N TRP A 159 -0.26 10.30 -11.89
CA TRP A 159 0.17 11.02 -10.68
C TRP A 159 -0.97 11.19 -9.67
N ASP A 160 -2.22 11.16 -10.15
CA ASP A 160 -3.37 11.22 -9.26
C ASP A 160 -3.49 9.91 -8.45
N PRO A 161 -3.69 9.99 -7.13
CA PRO A 161 -4.12 8.81 -6.38
C PRO A 161 -5.48 8.35 -6.95
N PRO A 162 -5.74 7.04 -7.04
CA PRO A 162 -7.08 6.60 -7.44
C PRO A 162 -8.09 7.18 -6.46
N SER A 163 -9.14 7.78 -7.00
CA SER A 163 -10.26 8.29 -6.21
C SER A 163 -10.75 7.19 -5.25
N PRO A 164 -11.01 7.52 -3.98
CA PRO A 164 -11.48 6.54 -2.98
C PRO A 164 -12.79 5.88 -3.40
#